data_AF-A0A956V084-F1
#
_entry.id   AF-A0A956V084-F1
#
_cell.length_a   1.000
_cell.length_b   1.000
_cell.length_c   1.000
_cell.angle_alpha   90.00
_cell.angle_beta   90.00
_cell.angle_gamma   90.00
#
_symmetry.space_group_name_H-M   'P 1'
#
loop_
_entity.id
_entity.type
_entity.pdbx_description
1 polymer ?
#
loop_
_entity_poly.entity_id
_entity_poly.type
_entity_poly.pdbx_seq_one_letter_code
_entity_poly.pdbx_strand_id
1 'polypeptide(L)'
;MSTNLSKLKSAKGTPPPAEETEDVIVANNRHDEKVPLRPLQVRVPETVFIEFSEQAGREFGFTHGAKKQLFLKMWKAYKAQTVKA
;
A
#
# COMPACT_ATOMS: atom_id res chain seq x y z
N MET A 1 -14.37 39.95 56.37
CA MET A 1 -13.41 39.13 55.60
C MET A 1 -13.85 39.14 54.13
N SER A 2 -13.34 40.05 53.30
CA SER A 2 -13.69 40.10 51.87
C SER A 2 -12.72 39.24 51.05
N THR A 3 -13.26 38.37 50.20
CA THR A 3 -12.46 37.54 49.29
C THR A 3 -12.18 38.31 48.00
N ASN A 4 -10.90 38.52 47.72
CA ASN A 4 -10.43 39.22 46.53
C ASN A 4 -10.65 38.38 45.27
N LEU A 5 -11.69 38.71 44.49
CA LEU A 5 -12.06 38.09 43.20
C LEU A 5 -11.10 38.40 42.04
N SER A 6 -10.12 39.28 42.23
CA SER A 6 -9.14 39.69 41.22
C SER A 6 -8.13 38.58 40.86
N LYS A 7 -8.07 37.48 41.62
CA LYS A 7 -7.18 36.34 41.36
C LYS A 7 -7.78 35.24 40.48
N LEU A 8 -9.04 35.37 40.05
CA LEU A 8 -9.75 34.29 39.34
C LEU A 8 -9.63 34.33 37.80
N LYS A 9 -9.07 35.41 37.22
CA LYS A 9 -9.15 35.65 35.76
C LYS A 9 -7.89 35.39 34.95
N SER A 10 -6.80 34.92 35.56
CA SER A 10 -5.57 34.63 34.80
C SER A 10 -4.95 33.34 35.29
N ALA A 11 -4.59 32.47 34.34
CA ALA A 11 -3.77 31.27 34.52
C ALA A 11 -4.48 29.94 34.87
N LYS A 12 -5.58 29.59 34.20
CA LYS A 12 -5.87 28.17 33.93
C LYS A 12 -6.11 27.94 32.45
N GLY A 13 -5.11 27.36 31.80
CA GLY A 13 -5.29 26.58 30.58
C GLY A 13 -5.64 27.38 29.33
N THR A 14 -4.92 28.47 29.03
CA THR A 14 -4.92 28.97 27.64
C THR A 14 -4.20 27.91 26.79
N PRO A 15 -4.89 27.20 25.88
CA PRO A 15 -4.24 26.21 25.05
C PRO A 15 -3.17 26.91 24.20
N PRO A 16 -2.05 26.24 23.91
CA PRO A 16 -1.11 26.75 22.91
C PRO A 16 -1.87 26.97 21.58
N PRO A 17 -1.52 28.02 20.81
CA PRO A 17 -2.13 28.27 19.52
C PRO A 17 -1.96 27.03 18.64
N ALA A 18 -3.07 26.54 18.07
CA ALA A 18 -3.04 25.40 17.17
C ALA A 18 -2.24 25.77 15.92
N GLU A 19 -1.20 25.02 15.60
CA GLU A 19 -0.53 25.12 14.31
C GLU A 19 -1.51 24.69 13.22
N GLU A 20 -1.74 25.57 12.23
CA GLU A 20 -2.48 25.23 11.00
C GLU A 20 -1.62 24.25 10.19
N THR A 21 -1.66 22.98 10.60
CA THR A 21 -1.09 21.89 9.82
C THR A 21 -2.09 21.49 8.73
N GLU A 22 -1.58 21.28 7.52
CA GLU A 22 -2.42 20.87 6.38
C GLU A 22 -3.20 19.59 6.72
N ASP A 23 -4.48 19.56 6.36
CA ASP A 23 -5.34 18.41 6.61
C ASP A 23 -4.85 17.20 5.79
N VAL A 24 -4.10 16.32 6.46
CA VAL A 24 -3.46 15.13 5.88
C VAL A 24 -4.48 14.17 5.25
N ILE A 25 -5.78 14.30 5.60
CA ILE A 25 -6.87 13.51 5.02
C ILE A 25 -7.20 14.02 3.61
N VAL A 26 -7.24 15.34 3.42
CA VAL A 26 -7.48 15.98 2.11
C VAL A 26 -6.25 15.87 1.21
N ALA A 27 -5.05 15.96 1.79
CA ALA A 27 -3.78 15.80 1.07
C ALA A 27 -3.42 14.35 0.73
N ASN A 28 -4.29 13.38 1.05
CA ASN A 28 -4.02 11.96 0.82
C ASN A 28 -4.12 11.62 -0.68
N ASN A 29 -3.01 11.81 -1.40
CA ASN A 29 -2.84 11.47 -2.81
C ASN A 29 -2.71 9.94 -3.05
N ARG A 30 -3.38 9.11 -2.24
CA ARG A 30 -3.53 7.69 -2.56
C ARG A 30 -4.39 7.64 -3.82
N HIS A 31 -3.74 7.48 -4.97
CA HIS A 31 -4.39 7.19 -6.24
C HIS A 31 -5.24 5.92 -6.07
N ASP A 32 -6.51 6.10 -5.72
CA ASP A 32 -7.51 5.05 -5.56
C ASP A 32 -8.03 4.54 -6.92
N GLU A 33 -7.26 4.74 -7.99
CA GLU A 33 -7.39 3.99 -9.23
C GLU A 33 -6.82 2.58 -9.05
N LYS A 34 -7.36 1.83 -8.08
CA LYS A 34 -7.20 0.37 -8.07
C LYS A 34 -7.94 -0.18 -9.27
N VAL A 35 -7.23 -0.31 -10.38
CA VAL A 35 -7.70 -1.01 -11.58
C VAL A 35 -8.33 -2.35 -11.14
N PRO A 36 -9.58 -2.64 -11.55
CA PRO A 36 -10.27 -3.84 -11.09
C PRO A 36 -9.49 -5.09 -11.50
N LEU A 37 -9.00 -5.83 -10.51
CA LEU A 37 -8.29 -7.09 -10.70
C LEU A 37 -9.29 -8.25 -10.61
N ARG A 38 -9.27 -9.15 -11.59
CA ARG A 38 -10.03 -10.42 -11.54
C ARG A 38 -9.07 -11.60 -11.30
N PRO A 39 -9.47 -12.62 -10.53
CA PRO A 39 -8.64 -13.79 -10.30
C PRO A 39 -8.54 -14.63 -11.59
N LEU A 40 -7.31 -14.94 -12.00
CA LEU A 40 -7.04 -15.89 -13.06
C LEU A 40 -6.80 -17.26 -12.43
N GLN A 41 -7.74 -18.18 -12.60
CA GLN A 41 -7.63 -19.55 -12.10
C GLN A 41 -7.22 -20.48 -13.24
N VAL A 42 -6.06 -21.15 -13.09
CA VAL A 42 -5.53 -22.09 -14.08
C VAL A 42 -5.11 -23.35 -13.34
N ARG A 43 -5.40 -24.51 -13.95
CA ARG A 43 -4.89 -25.80 -13.48
C ARG A 43 -3.65 -26.15 -14.29
N VAL A 44 -2.58 -26.49 -13.60
CA VAL A 44 -1.31 -26.93 -14.19
C VAL A 44 -0.89 -28.24 -13.52
N PRO A 45 -0.07 -29.07 -14.21
CA PRO A 45 0.54 -30.23 -13.57
C PRO A 45 1.33 -29.84 -12.33
N GLU A 46 1.39 -30.74 -11.36
CA GLU A 46 2.06 -30.51 -10.08
C GLU A 46 3.56 -30.22 -10.26
N THR A 47 4.21 -30.91 -11.19
CA THR A 47 5.63 -30.70 -11.54
C THR A 47 5.90 -29.26 -11.96
N VAL A 48 5.09 -28.74 -12.89
CA VAL A 48 5.18 -27.36 -13.39
C VAL A 48 4.90 -26.36 -12.28
N PHE A 49 3.96 -26.67 -11.37
CA PHE A 49 3.66 -25.81 -10.23
C PHE A 49 4.83 -25.69 -9.26
N ILE A 50 5.51 -26.80 -8.96
CA ILE A 50 6.66 -26.83 -8.06
C ILE A 50 7.80 -26.00 -8.65
N GLU A 51 8.19 -26.28 -9.90
CA GLU A 51 9.26 -25.56 -10.61
C GLU A 51 8.97 -24.04 -10.65
N PHE A 52 7.74 -23.67 -11.02
CA PHE A 52 7.32 -22.27 -11.06
C PHE A 52 7.37 -21.61 -9.68
N SER A 53 7.00 -22.34 -8.63
CA SER A 53 7.01 -21.84 -7.26
C SER A 53 8.42 -21.64 -6.73
N GLU A 54 9.33 -22.57 -7.04
CA GLU A 54 10.74 -22.47 -6.69
C GLU A 54 11.41 -21.30 -7.41
N GLN A 55 11.15 -21.14 -8.71
CA GLN A 55 11.70 -20.02 -9.48
C GLN A 55 11.18 -18.68 -8.96
N ALA A 56 9.88 -18.59 -8.63
CA ALA A 56 9.31 -17.39 -8.04
C ALA A 56 9.95 -17.06 -6.68
N GLY A 57 10.15 -18.08 -5.84
CA GLY A 57 10.80 -17.93 -4.54
C GLY A 57 12.26 -17.50 -4.63
N ARG A 58 13.01 -18.01 -5.63
CA ARG A 58 14.40 -17.60 -5.88
C ARG A 58 14.52 -16.16 -6.40
N GLU A 59 13.63 -15.74 -7.31
CA GLU A 59 13.72 -14.43 -7.96
C GLU A 59 13.14 -13.28 -7.12
N PHE A 60 12.00 -13.50 -6.47
CA PHE A 60 11.25 -12.44 -5.79
C PHE A 60 11.18 -12.65 -4.26
N GLY A 61 11.88 -13.67 -3.75
CA GLY A 61 11.77 -14.11 -2.36
C GLY A 61 10.51 -14.95 -2.13
N PHE A 62 10.52 -15.79 -1.10
CA PHE A 62 9.37 -16.60 -0.66
C PHE A 62 8.29 -15.75 0.03
N THR A 63 7.82 -14.71 -0.64
CA THR A 63 6.87 -13.72 -0.12
C THR A 63 5.50 -13.84 -0.79
N HIS A 64 4.46 -13.32 -0.11
CA HIS A 64 3.13 -13.23 -0.70
C HIS A 64 3.16 -12.36 -1.96
N GLY A 65 2.91 -12.98 -3.12
CA GLY A 65 2.85 -12.29 -4.40
C GLY A 65 3.99 -12.61 -5.37
N ALA A 66 5.03 -13.35 -4.94
CA ALA A 66 6.15 -13.74 -5.81
C ALA A 66 5.69 -14.47 -7.09
N LYS A 67 4.74 -15.41 -6.95
CA LYS A 67 4.13 -16.14 -8.09
C LYS A 67 3.43 -15.20 -9.07
N LYS A 68 2.70 -14.20 -8.56
CA LYS A 68 2.04 -13.19 -9.40
C LYS A 68 3.06 -12.32 -10.14
N GLN A 69 4.13 -11.92 -9.47
CA GLN A 69 5.19 -11.10 -10.08
C GLN A 69 5.92 -11.87 -11.18
N LEU A 70 6.26 -13.14 -10.93
CA LEU A 70 6.86 -14.01 -11.94
C LEU A 70 5.93 -14.19 -13.15
N PHE A 71 4.64 -14.47 -12.92
CA PHE A 71 3.66 -14.59 -14.00
C PHE A 71 3.57 -13.31 -14.85
N LEU A 72 3.48 -12.14 -14.21
CA LEU A 72 3.43 -10.86 -14.93
C LEU A 72 4.72 -10.57 -15.72
N LYS A 73 5.88 -10.96 -15.20
CA LYS A 73 7.17 -10.86 -15.89
C LYS A 73 7.19 -11.75 -17.14
N MET A 74 6.81 -13.02 -17.00
CA MET A 74 6.72 -13.96 -18.13
C MET A 74 5.72 -13.48 -19.18
N TRP A 75 4.55 -12.98 -18.76
CA TRP A 75 3.52 -12.45 -19.65
C TRP A 75 3.99 -11.24 -20.46
N LYS A 76 4.70 -10.30 -19.82
CA LYS A 76 5.31 -9.16 -20.52
C LYS A 76 6.34 -9.61 -21.54
N ALA A 77 7.20 -10.56 -21.18
CA ALA A 77 8.21 -11.12 -22.09
C ALA A 77 7.56 -11.84 -23.28
N TYR A 78 6.53 -12.64 -23.03
CA TYR A 78 5.76 -13.33 -24.07
C TYR A 78 5.10 -12.33 -25.03
N LYS A 79 4.42 -11.30 -24.52
CA LYS A 79 3.83 -10.25 -25.37
C LYS A 79 4.87 -9.49 -26.20
N ALA A 80 6.05 -9.24 -25.62
CA ALA A 80 7.14 -8.58 -26.35
C ALA A 80 7.69 -9.44 -27.49
N GLN A 81 7.67 -10.77 -27.35
CA GLN A 81 8.05 -11.70 -28.42
C GLN A 81 6.99 -11.77 -29.51
N THR A 82 5.70 -11.84 -29.16
CA THR A 82 4.60 -11.94 -30.15
C THR A 82 4.43 -10.68 -31.01
N VAL A 83 4.87 -9.50 -30.55
CA VAL A 83 4.83 -8.26 -31.34
C VAL A 83 6.03 -8.15 -32.30
N LYS A 84 7.07 -8.96 -32.12
CA LYS A 84 8.24 -9.01 -33.00
C LYS A 84 8.16 -10.11 -34.07
N ALA A 85 7.06 -10.88 -34.11
CA ALA A 85 6.83 -11.96 -35.06
C ALA A 85 5.94 -11.51 -36.22
#